data_AF-Q3KHM6-F1
#
_entry.id   AF-Q3KHM6-F1
#
_cell.length_a   1.000
_cell.length_b   1.000
_cell.length_c   1.000
_cell.angle_alpha   90.00
_cell.angle_beta   90.00
_cell.angle_gamma   90.00
#
_symmetry.space_group_name_H-M   'P 1'
#
loop_
_entity.id
_entity.type
_entity.pdbx_description
1 polymer ?
#
loop_
_entity_poly.entity_id
_entity_poly.type
_entity_poly.pdbx_seq_one_letter_code
_entity_poly.pdbx_strand_id
1 'polypeptide(L)'
;MDTPKPLQKPAHLLDDLESIRQLLGDDNLQPPLLTDTVDDGEQEQIPMLFDSVGTEPPAVVPPPAPVVKPATALVAPVDKGPDALLHLDSELRAAAQLIMQDVIDDFAPHIETEIKRRLEARMERLLGQYE
;
A
#
# COMPACT_ATOMS: atom_id res chain seq x y z
N MET A 1 35.56 -36.68 5.13
CA MET A 1 34.94 -36.96 3.82
C MET A 1 33.44 -36.90 4.03
N ASP A 2 32.93 -35.67 4.09
CA ASP A 2 31.52 -35.38 4.36
C ASP A 2 30.73 -35.48 3.07
N THR A 3 30.09 -36.63 2.85
CA THR A 3 29.18 -36.84 1.74
C THR A 3 27.95 -35.95 1.91
N PRO A 4 27.57 -35.11 0.92
CA PRO A 4 26.38 -34.28 1.03
C PRO A 4 25.12 -35.14 1.09
N LYS A 5 24.20 -34.77 1.98
CA LYS A 5 22.89 -35.40 2.16
C LYS A 5 22.15 -35.39 0.81
N PRO A 6 21.61 -36.54 0.35
CA PRO A 6 20.92 -36.59 -0.94
C PRO A 6 19.77 -35.59 -0.94
N LEU A 7 19.70 -34.76 -1.99
CA LEU A 7 18.56 -33.88 -2.27
C LEU A 7 17.30 -34.74 -2.24
N GLN A 8 16.44 -34.51 -1.25
CA GLN A 8 15.21 -35.27 -1.08
C GLN A 8 14.38 -35.15 -2.35
N LYS A 9 13.96 -36.30 -2.89
CA LYS A 9 13.23 -36.36 -4.15
C LYS A 9 11.93 -35.56 -4.00
N PRO A 10 11.47 -34.85 -5.05
CA PRO A 10 10.24 -34.04 -5.01
C PRO A 10 8.99 -34.85 -4.64
N ALA A 11 9.02 -36.18 -4.80
CA ALA A 11 7.97 -37.09 -4.35
C ALA A 11 7.76 -37.09 -2.82
N HIS A 12 8.79 -36.80 -2.03
CA HIS A 12 8.68 -36.67 -0.57
C HIS A 12 8.28 -35.27 -0.12
N LEU A 13 8.41 -34.26 -0.98
CA LEU A 13 8.07 -32.89 -0.60
C LEU A 13 6.57 -32.75 -0.28
N LEU A 14 5.72 -33.47 -1.00
CA LEU A 14 4.28 -33.47 -0.74
C LEU A 14 3.95 -34.12 0.61
N ASP A 15 4.62 -35.23 0.94
CA ASP A 15 4.50 -35.95 2.22
C ASP A 15 5.03 -35.12 3.39
N ASP A 16 6.17 -34.44 3.19
CA ASP A 16 6.75 -33.52 4.18
C ASP A 16 5.82 -32.32 4.43
N LEU A 17 5.17 -31.78 3.38
CA LEU A 17 4.20 -30.70 3.53
C LEU A 17 2.93 -31.16 4.26
N GLU A 18 2.43 -32.37 4.01
CA GLU A 18 1.32 -32.95 4.78
C GLU A 18 1.72 -33.18 6.24
N SER A 19 2.93 -33.69 6.49
CA SER A 19 3.46 -33.86 7.84
C SER A 19 3.57 -32.55 8.61
N ILE A 20 3.99 -31.47 7.94
CA ILE A 20 4.04 -30.12 8.52
C ILE A 20 2.62 -29.62 8.85
N ARG A 21 1.65 -29.79 7.97
CA ARG A 21 0.26 -29.37 8.22
C ARG A 21 -0.37 -30.12 9.40
N GLN A 22 -0.06 -31.41 9.53
CA GLN A 22 -0.52 -32.24 10.63
C GLN A 22 0.11 -31.84 11.97
N LEU A 23 1.40 -31.44 11.95
CA LEU A 23 2.12 -30.97 13.14
C LEU A 23 1.63 -29.60 13.63
N LEU A 24 1.30 -28.69 12.70
CA LEU A 24 0.76 -27.37 13.03
C LEU A 24 -0.74 -27.42 13.40
N GLY A 25 -1.43 -28.54 13.12
CA GLY A 25 -2.86 -28.68 13.39
C GLY A 25 -3.74 -27.87 12.42
N ASP A 26 -3.18 -27.44 11.29
CA ASP A 26 -3.83 -26.57 10.30
C ASP A 26 -4.82 -27.34 9.39
N ASP A 27 -4.96 -28.66 9.59
CA ASP A 27 -5.79 -29.55 8.75
C ASP A 27 -7.28 -29.18 8.70
N ASN A 28 -7.78 -28.44 9.71
CA ASN A 28 -9.18 -28.00 9.79
C ASN A 28 -9.36 -26.48 9.71
N LEU A 29 -8.29 -25.71 9.51
CA LEU A 29 -8.38 -24.26 9.37
C LEU A 29 -8.74 -23.93 7.92
N GLN A 30 -10.02 -23.65 7.70
CA GLN A 30 -10.47 -22.95 6.50
C GLN A 30 -9.64 -21.65 6.41
N PRO A 31 -8.99 -21.34 5.27
CA PRO A 31 -8.25 -20.10 5.16
C PRO A 31 -9.22 -18.97 5.48
N PRO A 32 -8.88 -18.06 6.42
CA PRO A 32 -9.78 -16.99 6.78
C PRO A 32 -10.11 -16.22 5.51
N LEU A 33 -11.38 -16.27 5.11
CA LEU A 33 -11.86 -15.44 4.02
C LEU A 33 -11.73 -14.01 4.52
N LEU A 34 -11.00 -13.17 3.76
CA LEU A 34 -10.74 -11.76 4.09
C LEU A 34 -12.02 -10.90 4.19
N THR A 35 -13.20 -11.52 4.10
CA THR A 35 -14.53 -10.90 4.18
C THR A 35 -15.17 -10.97 5.56
N ASP A 36 -14.74 -11.88 6.46
CA ASP A 36 -15.38 -12.05 7.79
C ASP A 36 -14.79 -11.13 8.88
N THR A 37 -13.75 -10.35 8.56
CA THR A 37 -13.13 -9.39 9.50
C THR A 37 -13.48 -7.93 9.21
N VAL A 38 -14.32 -7.69 8.21
CA VAL A 38 -14.95 -6.40 8.01
C VAL A 38 -16.33 -6.51 8.65
N ASP A 39 -16.51 -5.88 9.81
CA ASP A 39 -17.81 -5.68 10.41
C ASP A 39 -18.71 -5.01 9.35
N ASP A 40 -19.65 -5.77 8.77
CA ASP A 40 -20.60 -5.33 7.73
C ASP A 40 -21.63 -4.28 8.27
N GLY A 41 -21.38 -3.71 9.45
CA GLY A 41 -22.26 -2.78 10.14
C GLY A 41 -22.05 -1.29 9.84
N GLU A 42 -20.91 -0.88 9.27
CA GLU A 42 -20.56 0.55 9.11
C GLU A 42 -20.00 0.94 7.74
N GLN A 43 -20.32 0.17 6.68
CA GLN A 43 -20.10 0.59 5.30
C GLN A 43 -21.09 1.69 4.89
N GLU A 44 -20.85 2.92 5.36
CA GLU A 44 -21.35 4.10 4.70
C GLU A 44 -20.80 4.09 3.27
N GLN A 45 -21.66 3.76 2.32
CA GLN A 45 -21.37 3.72 0.88
C GLN A 45 -20.80 5.07 0.44
N ILE A 46 -19.48 5.14 0.26
CA ILE A 46 -18.81 6.27 -0.38
C ILE A 46 -19.32 6.33 -1.83
N PRO A 47 -19.98 7.42 -2.26
CA PRO A 47 -20.38 7.57 -3.66
C PRO A 47 -19.12 7.63 -4.54
N MET A 48 -19.03 6.71 -5.51
CA MET A 48 -17.95 6.68 -6.49
C MET A 48 -18.04 7.90 -7.41
N LEU A 49 -17.25 8.94 -7.11
CA LEU A 49 -17.13 10.21 -7.86
C LEU A 49 -16.44 10.06 -9.24
N PHE A 50 -16.63 8.94 -9.93
CA PHE A 50 -16.09 8.74 -11.29
C PHE A 50 -17.05 9.17 -12.41
N ASP A 51 -18.20 9.74 -12.07
CA ASP A 51 -19.19 10.21 -13.05
C ASP A 51 -19.45 11.71 -12.90
N SER A 52 -18.51 12.55 -13.36
CA SER A 52 -18.76 13.91 -13.89
C SER A 52 -17.46 14.68 -14.17
N VAL A 53 -16.88 14.50 -15.36
CA VAL A 53 -16.16 15.58 -16.06
C VAL A 53 -16.40 15.49 -17.56
N GLY A 54 -17.61 15.85 -17.97
CA GLY A 54 -17.84 16.36 -19.32
C GLY A 54 -17.39 17.81 -19.38
N THR A 55 -16.26 18.09 -20.04
CA THR A 55 -16.01 19.33 -20.80
C THR A 55 -14.64 19.21 -21.50
N GLU A 56 -14.68 19.03 -22.82
CA GLU A 56 -13.55 19.19 -23.73
C GLU A 56 -13.23 20.68 -23.90
N PRO A 57 -11.94 21.07 -23.81
CA PRO A 57 -11.40 22.15 -24.65
C PRO A 57 -10.13 21.71 -25.41
N PRO A 58 -9.75 22.44 -26.48
CA PRO A 58 -9.20 21.88 -27.70
C PRO A 58 -7.72 21.50 -27.64
N ALA A 59 -7.36 20.52 -28.47
CA ALA A 59 -6.01 20.07 -28.72
C ALA A 59 -5.08 21.21 -29.19
N VAL A 60 -4.12 21.58 -28.34
CA VAL A 60 -2.91 22.29 -28.75
C VAL A 60 -1.86 21.21 -29.04
N VAL A 61 -1.50 21.04 -30.31
CA VAL A 61 -0.40 20.17 -30.74
C VAL A 61 0.93 20.91 -30.52
N PRO A 62 1.81 20.46 -29.61
CA PRO A 62 3.21 20.88 -29.63
C PRO A 62 3.99 20.04 -30.68
N PRO A 63 5.04 20.60 -31.32
CA PRO A 63 5.89 19.87 -32.25
C PRO A 63 6.58 18.69 -31.53
N PRO A 64 6.95 17.60 -32.25
CA PRO A 64 7.54 16.42 -31.62
C PRO A 64 8.92 16.75 -31.06
N ALA A 65 9.00 16.99 -29.76
CA ALA A 65 10.24 16.90 -29.02
C ALA A 65 10.70 15.43 -29.02
N PRO A 66 12.01 15.14 -29.14
CA PRO A 66 12.49 13.77 -29.11
C PRO A 66 12.05 13.11 -27.81
N VAL A 67 11.32 12.01 -27.97
CA VAL A 67 10.87 11.14 -26.88
C VAL A 67 12.11 10.65 -26.14
N VAL A 68 12.47 11.31 -25.05
CA VAL A 68 13.32 10.69 -24.03
C VAL A 68 12.42 9.64 -23.41
N LYS A 69 12.46 8.42 -23.97
CA LYS A 69 11.93 7.25 -23.28
C LYS A 69 12.50 7.29 -21.86
N PRO A 70 11.70 7.12 -20.79
CA PRO A 70 12.28 6.60 -19.58
C PRO A 70 12.91 5.28 -20.02
N ALA A 71 14.24 5.24 -20.06
CA ALA A 71 14.91 3.97 -20.05
C ALA A 71 14.53 3.37 -18.70
N THR A 72 13.43 2.61 -18.68
CA THR A 72 13.25 1.53 -17.73
C THR A 72 14.42 0.59 -18.03
N ALA A 73 15.59 0.93 -17.49
CA ALA A 73 16.65 -0.02 -17.32
C ALA A 73 16.00 -1.11 -16.50
N LEU A 74 15.64 -2.22 -17.16
CA LEU A 74 15.45 -3.47 -16.47
C LEU A 74 16.75 -3.67 -15.70
N VAL A 75 16.71 -3.34 -14.41
CA VAL A 75 17.72 -3.76 -13.46
C VAL A 75 17.66 -5.27 -13.54
N ALA A 76 18.63 -5.86 -14.24
CA ALA A 76 18.89 -7.28 -14.14
C ALA A 76 18.90 -7.64 -12.65
N PRO A 77 18.38 -8.81 -12.24
CA PRO A 77 18.48 -9.23 -10.86
C PRO A 77 19.98 -9.40 -10.57
N VAL A 78 20.57 -8.37 -9.98
CA VAL A 78 21.86 -8.51 -9.32
C VAL A 78 21.55 -9.40 -8.14
N ASP A 79 22.14 -10.59 -8.09
CA ASP A 79 22.15 -11.46 -6.92
C ASP A 79 22.86 -10.71 -5.78
N LYS A 80 22.15 -9.74 -5.21
CA LYS A 80 22.53 -9.01 -4.01
C LYS A 80 22.30 -10.01 -2.89
N GLY A 81 23.40 -10.40 -2.23
CA GLY A 81 23.33 -11.28 -1.08
C GLY A 81 22.35 -10.75 -0.01
N PRO A 82 21.93 -11.60 0.93
CA PRO A 82 20.89 -11.27 1.90
C PRO A 82 21.17 -9.96 2.68
N ASP A 83 22.43 -9.66 2.96
CA ASP A 83 22.86 -8.45 3.68
C ASP A 83 22.59 -7.15 2.87
N ALA A 84 22.84 -7.18 1.56
CA ALA A 84 22.56 -6.04 0.67
C ALA A 84 21.04 -5.79 0.51
N LEU A 85 20.21 -6.83 0.68
CA LEU A 85 18.76 -6.69 0.71
C LEU A 85 18.29 -6.05 2.02
N LEU A 86 18.89 -6.40 3.16
CA LEU A 86 18.57 -5.78 4.44
C LEU A 86 18.93 -4.29 4.48
N HIS A 87 20.09 -3.91 3.95
CA HIS A 87 20.47 -2.50 3.81
C HIS A 87 19.48 -1.74 2.92
N LEU A 88 19.11 -2.31 1.78
CA LEU A 88 18.13 -1.70 0.88
C LEU A 88 16.75 -1.53 1.54
N ASP A 89 16.29 -2.50 2.34
CA ASP A 89 15.04 -2.35 3.12
C ASP A 89 15.13 -1.19 4.13
N SER A 90 16.26 -1.09 4.84
CA SER A 90 16.47 0.00 5.80
C SER A 90 16.47 1.38 5.13
N GLU A 91 17.08 1.49 3.95
CA GLU A 91 17.10 2.71 3.15
C GLU A 91 15.72 3.06 2.60
N LEU A 92 14.98 2.07 2.08
CA LEU A 92 13.62 2.25 1.60
C LEU A 92 12.68 2.71 2.71
N ARG A 93 12.80 2.13 3.91
CA ARG A 93 12.02 2.54 5.07
C ARG A 93 12.34 3.96 5.51
N ALA A 94 13.63 4.32 5.56
CA ALA A 94 14.05 5.67 5.89
C ALA A 94 13.56 6.69 4.85
N ALA A 95 13.65 6.37 3.56
CA ALA A 95 13.14 7.22 2.49
C ALA A 95 11.62 7.40 2.58
N ALA A 96 10.87 6.33 2.85
CA ALA A 96 9.42 6.41 3.05
C ALA A 96 9.05 7.32 4.24
N GLN A 97 9.82 7.29 5.33
CA GLN A 97 9.61 8.18 6.47
C GLN A 97 9.85 9.65 6.12
N LEU A 98 10.89 9.95 5.33
CA LEU A 98 11.15 11.31 4.87
C LEU A 98 10.01 11.83 3.97
N ILE A 99 9.53 11.00 3.03
CA ILE A 99 8.39 11.36 2.19
C ILE A 99 7.15 11.65 3.04
N MET A 100 6.86 10.81 4.04
CA MET A 100 5.73 11.03 4.95
C MET A 100 5.90 12.32 5.77
N GLN A 101 7.13 12.67 6.17
CA GLN A 101 7.38 13.92 6.88
C GLN A 101 7.13 15.14 5.98
N ASP A 102 7.60 15.12 4.74
CA ASP A 102 7.36 16.20 3.78
C ASP A 102 5.85 16.41 3.56
N VAL A 103 5.10 15.31 3.39
CA VAL A 103 3.63 15.36 3.29
C VAL A 103 3.00 15.93 4.56
N ILE A 104 3.47 15.54 5.74
CA ILE A 104 2.96 16.07 7.01
C ILE A 104 3.23 17.58 7.09
N ASP A 105 4.44 18.03 6.78
CA ASP A 105 4.84 19.44 6.89
C ASP A 105 4.04 20.33 5.92
N ASP A 106 3.75 19.84 4.72
CA ASP A 106 2.93 20.55 3.74
C ASP A 106 1.46 20.66 4.17
N PHE A 107 0.89 19.59 4.74
CA PHE A 107 -0.55 19.52 5.01
C PHE A 107 -0.96 19.90 6.43
N ALA A 108 -0.09 19.77 7.44
CA ALA A 108 -0.39 20.11 8.83
C ALA A 108 -0.95 21.53 9.01
N PRO A 109 -0.34 22.62 8.46
CA PRO A 109 -0.88 23.97 8.65
C PRO A 109 -2.24 24.17 7.97
N HIS A 110 -2.48 23.48 6.85
CA HIS A 110 -3.76 23.53 6.14
C HIS A 110 -4.86 22.83 6.95
N ILE A 111 -4.57 21.63 7.46
CA ILE A 111 -5.48 20.86 8.32
C ILE A 111 -5.84 21.67 9.56
N GLU A 112 -4.86 22.29 10.23
CA GLU A 112 -5.13 23.13 11.41
C GLU A 112 -6.07 24.30 11.09
N THR A 113 -5.83 24.99 9.97
CA THR A 113 -6.66 26.12 9.54
C THR A 113 -8.08 25.68 9.28
N GLU A 114 -8.26 24.55 8.59
CA GLU A 114 -9.58 24.04 8.26
C GLU A 114 -10.33 23.50 9.49
N ILE A 115 -9.63 22.84 10.43
CA ILE A 115 -10.22 22.43 11.71
C ILE A 115 -10.70 23.64 12.48
N LYS A 116 -9.90 24.71 12.61
CA LYS A 116 -10.29 25.95 13.28
C LYS A 116 -11.53 26.57 12.64
N ARG A 117 -11.52 26.72 11.31
CA ARG A 117 -12.65 27.25 10.54
C ARG A 117 -13.94 26.46 10.77
N ARG A 118 -13.86 25.12 10.76
CA ARG A 118 -15.03 24.25 10.99
C ARG A 118 -15.53 24.33 12.42
N LEU A 119 -14.63 24.40 13.41
CA LEU A 119 -15.01 24.56 14.81
C LEU A 119 -15.72 25.90 15.03
N GLU A 120 -15.18 26.99 14.48
CA GLU A 120 -15.78 28.32 14.60
C GLU A 120 -17.19 28.36 13.99
N ALA A 121 -17.34 27.89 12.75
CA ALA A 121 -18.64 27.83 12.09
C ALA A 121 -19.63 26.88 12.77
N ARG A 122 -19.15 25.86 13.49
CA ARG A 122 -19.99 24.98 14.30
C ARG A 122 -20.41 25.66 15.61
N MET A 123 -19.50 26.38 16.26
CA MET A 123 -19.77 27.12 17.49
C MET A 123 -20.81 28.22 17.25
N GLU A 124 -20.65 29.01 16.18
CA GLU A 124 -21.61 30.04 15.78
C GLU A 124 -23.01 29.45 15.55
N ARG A 125 -23.08 28.31 14.83
CA ARG A 125 -24.35 27.60 14.62
C ARG A 125 -24.99 27.10 15.91
N LEU A 126 -24.21 26.67 16.90
CA LEU A 126 -24.75 26.24 18.19
C LEU A 126 -25.27 27.44 18.99
N LEU A 127 -24.54 28.55 19.02
CA LEU A 127 -24.97 29.75 19.73
C LEU A 127 -26.26 30.34 19.15
N GLY A 128 -26.38 30.38 17.81
CA GLY A 128 -27.60 30.83 17.13
C GLY A 128 -28.83 29.92 17.32
N GLN A 129 -28.70 28.74 17.93
CA GLN A 129 -29.85 27.92 18.33
C GLN A 129 -30.44 28.32 19.68
N TYR A 130 -29.71 29.12 20.48
CA TYR A 130 -30.13 29.54 21.83
C TYR A 130 -30.60 31.00 21.89
N GLU A 131 -30.43 31.77 20.81
CA GLU A 131 -31.05 33.09 20.62
C GLU A 131 -32.39 32.99 19.89
#